data_AF-A0A2R6I3W5-F1
#
_entry.id   AF-A0A2R6I3W5-F1
#
_cell.length_a   1.000
_cell.length_b   1.000
_cell.length_c   1.000
_cell.angle_alpha   90.00
_cell.angle_beta   90.00
_cell.angle_gamma   90.00
#
_symmetry.space_group_name_H-M   'P 1'
#
loop_
_entity.id
_entity.type
_entity.pdbx_description
1 polymer ?
#
loop_
_entity_poly.entity_id
_entity_poly.type
_entity_poly.pdbx_seq_one_letter_code
_entity_poly.pdbx_strand_id
1 'polypeptide(L)' 'MKLMRALRKLLGIVEGHEEELAEELSKRTSVSKEQAVSGLEQVQELVDDVGDDGAKGGS' A
#
# COMPACT_ATOMS: atom_id res chain seq x y z
N MET A 1 11.61 -6.94 9.26
CA MET A 1 10.98 -6.83 7.93
C MET A 1 9.82 -7.81 7.64
N LYS A 2 9.20 -8.49 8.63
CA LYS A 2 8.01 -9.35 8.36
C LYS A 2 6.76 -8.54 8.02
N LEU A 3 6.56 -7.40 8.70
CA LEU A 3 5.42 -6.50 8.47
C LEU A 3 5.44 -5.92 7.05
N MET A 4 6.59 -5.41 6.58
CA MET A 4 6.70 -4.86 5.22
C MET A 4 6.45 -5.91 4.13
N ARG A 5 6.91 -7.16 4.33
CA ARG A 5 6.57 -8.24 3.39
C ARG A 5 5.08 -8.57 3.38
N ALA A 6 4.40 -8.48 4.53
CA ALA A 6 2.96 -8.69 4.61
C ALA A 6 2.19 -7.53 3.95
N LEU A 7 2.62 -6.30 4.16
CA LEU A 7 2.08 -5.10 3.50
C LEU A 7 2.27 -5.15 1.99
N ARG A 8 3.46 -5.49 1.48
CA ARG A 8 3.70 -5.66 0.04
C ARG A 8 2.83 -6.75 -0.58
N LYS A 9 2.64 -7.86 0.12
CA LYS A 9 1.72 -8.92 -0.33
C LYS A 9 0.27 -8.46 -0.33
N LEU A 10 -0.14 -7.70 0.69
CA LEU A 10 -1.49 -7.15 0.76
C LEU A 10 -1.72 -6.15 -0.38
N LEU A 11 -0.77 -5.25 -0.63
CA LEU A 11 -0.79 -4.30 -1.75
C LEU A 11 -0.91 -5.02 -3.10
N GLY A 12 -0.11 -6.06 -3.34
CA GLY A 12 -0.24 -6.86 -4.57
C GLY A 12 -1.55 -7.67 -4.69
N ILE A 13 -2.30 -7.87 -3.59
CA ILE A 13 -3.65 -8.48 -3.63
C ILE A 13 -4.70 -7.43 -3.98
N VAL A 14 -4.50 -6.19 -3.55
CA VAL A 14 -5.41 -5.07 -3.86
C VAL A 14 -5.04 -4.32 -5.15
N GLU A 15 -3.92 -4.67 -5.78
CA GLU A 15 -3.48 -4.15 -7.08
C GLU A 15 -4.52 -4.51 -8.16
N GLY A 16 -5.13 -3.49 -8.77
CA GLY A 16 -6.24 -3.61 -9.72
C GLY A 16 -7.64 -3.63 -9.08
N HIS A 17 -7.75 -3.58 -7.75
CA HIS A 17 -9.01 -3.50 -6.99
C HIS A 17 -9.11 -2.21 -6.15
N GLU A 18 -8.26 -1.21 -6.42
CA GLU A 18 -8.13 0.00 -5.61
C GLU A 18 -9.42 0.81 -5.56
N GLU A 19 -10.16 0.87 -6.67
CA GLU A 19 -11.45 1.58 -6.73
C GLU A 19 -12.53 0.93 -5.86
N GLU A 20 -12.62 -0.39 -5.89
CA GLU A 20 -13.57 -1.17 -5.09
C GLU A 20 -13.22 -1.05 -3.59
N LEU A 21 -11.92 -1.12 -3.29
CA LEU A 21 -11.42 -0.91 -1.94
C LEU A 21 -11.70 0.50 -1.42
N ALA A 22 -11.48 1.52 -2.27
CA ALA A 22 -11.73 2.91 -1.92
C ALA A 22 -13.23 3.18 -1.72
N GLU A 23 -14.10 2.53 -2.48
CA GLU A 23 -15.56 2.63 -2.29
C GLU A 23 -16.00 2.01 -0.96
N GLU A 24 -15.50 0.81 -0.62
CA GLU A 24 -15.77 0.17 0.67
C GLU A 24 -15.16 0.94 1.85
N LEU A 25 -13.95 1.47 1.68
CA LEU A 25 -13.32 2.35 2.67
C LEU A 25 -14.15 3.61 2.90
N SER A 26 -14.65 4.25 1.83
CA SER A 26 -15.49 5.45 1.95
C SER A 26 -16.86 5.18 2.58
N LYS A 27 -17.39 3.96 2.46
CA LYS A 27 -18.62 3.55 3.18
C LYS A 27 -18.36 3.28 4.66
N ARG A 28 -17.19 2.74 5.00
CA ARG A 28 -16.83 2.31 6.37
C ARG A 28 -16.12 3.38 7.18
N THR A 29 -15.58 4.40 6.52
CA THR A 29 -14.84 5.51 7.10
C THR A 29 -15.37 6.81 6.49
N SER A 30 -15.40 7.92 7.23
CA SER A 30 -15.84 9.22 6.70
C SER A 30 -14.85 9.87 5.71
N VAL A 31 -14.03 9.05 5.06
CA VAL A 31 -12.95 9.46 4.14
C VAL A 31 -13.52 9.41 2.72
N SER A 32 -13.26 10.45 1.93
CA SER A 32 -13.69 10.47 0.52
C SER A 32 -12.93 9.42 -0.30
N LYS A 33 -13.56 8.89 -1.36
CA LYS A 33 -12.94 7.91 -2.28
C LYS A 33 -11.55 8.38 -2.75
N GLU A 34 -11.41 9.65 -3.13
CA GLU A 34 -10.12 10.26 -3.55
C GLU A 34 -9.05 10.21 -2.45
N GLN A 35 -9.43 10.45 -1.20
CA GLN A 35 -8.50 10.37 -0.06
C GLN A 35 -8.10 8.93 0.24
N ALA A 36 -9.01 7.97 0.05
CA ALA A 36 -8.70 6.54 0.19
C ALA A 36 -7.73 6.06 -0.89
N VAL A 37 -7.93 6.46 -2.16
CA VAL A 37 -7.00 6.15 -3.27
C VAL A 37 -5.63 6.77 -3.00
N SER A 38 -5.57 8.06 -2.67
CA SER A 38 -4.30 8.73 -2.37
C SER A 38 -3.57 8.13 -1.17
N GLY A 39 -4.30 7.60 -0.18
CA GLY A 39 -3.72 6.89 0.95
C GLY A 39 -3.12 5.54 0.57
N LEU A 40 -3.76 4.80 -0.35
CA LEU A 40 -3.23 3.53 -0.86
C LEU A 40 -1.94 3.74 -1.68
N GLU A 41 -1.91 4.77 -2.53
CA GLU A 41 -0.73 5.14 -3.32
C GLU A 41 0.47 5.48 -2.43
N GLN A 42 0.26 6.29 -1.37
CA GLN A 42 1.31 6.64 -0.41
C GLN A 42 1.86 5.42 0.35
N VAL A 43 0.98 4.47 0.70
CA VAL A 43 1.40 3.23 1.36
C VAL A 43 2.22 2.36 0.40
N GLN A 44 1.87 2.35 -0.89
CA GLN A 44 2.62 1.63 -1.91
C GLN A 44 4.02 2.23 -2.11
N GLU A 45 4.11 3.56 -2.25
CA GLU A 45 5.38 4.28 -2.34
C GLU A 45 6.28 4.00 -1.12
N LEU A 46 5.73 4.10 0.09
CA LEU A 46 6.47 3.84 1.34
C LEU A 46 6.97 2.39 1.43
N VAL A 47 6.16 1.43 0.98
CA VAL A 47 6.54 0.00 0.97
C VAL A 47 7.63 -0.27 -0.07
N ASP A 48 7.63 0.44 -1.18
CA ASP A 48 8.66 0.34 -2.20
C ASP A 48 10.00 0.96 -1.79
N ASP A 49 9.97 2.15 -1.19
CA ASP A 49 11.15 2.81 -0.64
C ASP A 49 11.81 1.98 0.47
N VAL A 50 11.02 1.46 1.41
CA VAL A 50 11.54 0.62 2.52
C VAL A 50 11.98 -0.77 2.02
N GLY A 51 11.55 -1.18 0.84
CA GLY A 51 11.95 -2.44 0.21
C GLY A 51 13.38 -2.45 -0.34
N ASP A 52 13.99 -1.28 -0.56
CA ASP A 52 15.30 -1.13 -1.21
C ASP A 52 16.49 -1.01 -0.23
N ASP A 53 16.24 -0.80 1.06
CA ASP A 53 17.29 -0.66 2.10
C ASP A 53 17.92 -2.01 2.55
N GLY A 54 17.95 -2.99 1.66
CA GLY A 54 18.32 -4.39 1.96
C GLY A 54 19.41 -5.01 1.08
N ALA A 55 20.01 -4.28 0.14
CA ALA A 55 20.93 -4.87 -0.85
C ALA A 55 22.24 -4.08 -1.11
N LYS A 56 22.79 -3.36 -0.13
CA LYS A 56 24.19 -2.90 -0.17
C LYS A 56 24.98 -3.40 1.05
N GLY A 57 25.28 -4.69 1.03
CA GLY A 57 26.31 -5.30 1.86
C GLY A 57 27.06 -6.34 1.05
N GLY A 58 28.30 -6.04 0.65
CA GLY A 58 29.29 -7.02 0.21
C GLY A 58 29.77 -6.88 -1.23
N SER A 59 30.85 -6.13 -1.43
CA SER A 59 31.96 -6.48 -2.33
C SER A 59 33.22 -5.78 -1.81
#